data_AF-A0A2K3NFM3-F1
#
_entry.id   AF-A0A2K3NFM3-F1
#
_cell.length_a   1.000
_cell.length_b   1.000
_cell.length_c   1.000
_cell.angle_alpha   90.00
_cell.angle_beta   90.00
_cell.angle_gamma   90.00
#
_symmetry.space_group_name_H-M   'P 1'
#
loop_
_entity.id
_entity.type
_entity.pdbx_description
1 polymer ?
#
loop_
_entity_poly.entity_id
_entity_poly.type
_entity_poly.pdbx_seq_one_letter_code
_entity_poly.pdbx_strand_id
1 'polypeptide(L)'
;NNYNGENEFAEMEYMNITVITSNKPYGISDGSNPLFDGLIVPKFNLQKGGVHSGHMQNGLRDPLCFVKGGKGKCQDGYTKEVDGPDSVRVLVATKAKPNRDVASSLDREYFIRFLDVLNQPQQAGRYNFTTQFPYYKEVTYKPDFHNKSLGKPVVFDMDMSAGDFLALFYLLKVPVEVIDLKAIIVSPTGWANAATIDIIYDILHMMGRDDIPVGRGDVFATNQTDPIFSAVGGCKYVKAIPHGSGGYIDSDTLYGLARDLPRGPRRYTGENSVKFGAPRDTDHPELRQPLAMEVWETVLQTLKPGSNVTVLTNGPLTSLAKVVSMKNISSRIQEVYVVGGHISISAEDKGNVFSVPSNQYAEFNMFLDPLAAKTVFESDVNITLIPLSTQRRVSSFATVIGTLLKTRKTPEVLFSQHLLSTLDRLKQINNRYHHMDTFLGEILGAVVLADKSLTLKPKFEVKPIKVLASGDESSDGKIVVDEKNGKLVRILSNVDENAYYNLYANKLGDQYQSAKIASFEEQTRNWSHPHDDKTNQEKSVPSNG
;
A
#
# COMPACT_ATOMS: atom_id res chain seq x y z
N ASN A 1 -36.87 -11.60 -18.83
CA ASN A 1 -36.54 -12.40 -20.02
C ASN A 1 -37.54 -13.53 -20.16
N ASN A 2 -38.38 -13.49 -21.20
CA ASN A 2 -39.19 -14.65 -21.56
C ASN A 2 -38.30 -15.77 -22.08
N TYR A 3 -38.76 -17.02 -21.98
CA TYR A 3 -38.06 -18.23 -22.42
C TYR A 3 -37.64 -18.24 -23.91
N ASN A 4 -38.11 -17.28 -24.71
CA ASN A 4 -37.83 -17.15 -26.15
C ASN A 4 -36.71 -16.17 -26.51
N GLY A 5 -36.03 -15.54 -25.54
CA GLY A 5 -34.93 -14.61 -25.84
C GLY A 5 -35.35 -13.21 -26.34
N GLU A 6 -36.61 -12.82 -26.15
CA GLU A 6 -37.10 -11.48 -26.51
C GLU A 6 -36.69 -10.41 -25.49
N ASN A 7 -36.38 -9.20 -25.98
CA ASN A 7 -36.11 -8.01 -25.15
C ASN A 7 -37.10 -6.89 -25.47
N GLU A 8 -37.54 -6.18 -24.43
CA GLU A 8 -38.54 -5.10 -24.56
C GLU A 8 -38.00 -3.88 -25.33
N PHE A 9 -36.69 -3.60 -25.23
CA PHE A 9 -36.05 -2.39 -25.72
C PHE A 9 -35.09 -2.62 -26.90
N ALA A 10 -34.81 -3.88 -27.25
CA ALA A 10 -33.87 -4.22 -28.31
C ALA A 10 -34.34 -5.40 -29.19
N GLU A 11 -33.87 -5.39 -30.43
CA GLU A 11 -33.84 -6.55 -31.33
C GLU A 11 -32.70 -7.47 -30.88
N MET A 12 -32.98 -8.78 -30.80
CA MET A 12 -32.06 -9.78 -30.25
C MET A 12 -31.73 -10.81 -31.32
N GLU A 13 -30.44 -11.11 -31.50
CA GLU A 13 -29.95 -12.07 -32.49
C GLU A 13 -28.90 -13.00 -31.86
N TYR A 14 -28.96 -14.29 -32.21
CA TYR A 14 -27.90 -15.23 -31.82
C TYR A 14 -26.69 -15.07 -32.73
N MET A 15 -25.55 -14.69 -32.16
CA MET A 15 -24.30 -14.49 -32.87
C MET A 15 -23.20 -15.36 -32.27
N ASN A 16 -22.29 -15.84 -33.10
CA ASN A 16 -21.08 -16.53 -32.66
C ASN A 16 -19.98 -15.48 -32.43
N ILE A 17 -19.73 -15.12 -31.18
CA ILE A 17 -18.79 -14.05 -30.84
C ILE A 17 -17.58 -14.60 -30.08
N THR A 18 -16.46 -13.90 -30.22
CA THR A 18 -15.27 -14.11 -29.41
C THR A 18 -14.61 -12.78 -29.09
N VAL A 19 -13.84 -12.71 -28.00
CA VAL A 19 -13.06 -11.52 -27.63
C VAL A 19 -11.65 -11.71 -28.18
N ILE A 20 -11.35 -11.04 -29.29
CA ILE A 20 -10.03 -11.13 -29.92
C ILE A 20 -9.05 -10.32 -29.09
N THR A 21 -8.04 -10.99 -28.55
CA THR A 21 -6.99 -10.36 -27.76
C THR A 21 -5.73 -10.05 -28.56
N SER A 22 -5.66 -10.46 -29.83
CA SER A 22 -4.46 -10.37 -30.66
C SER A 22 -4.64 -9.48 -31.91
N ASN A 23 -3.54 -8.99 -32.44
CA ASN A 23 -3.49 -8.09 -33.59
C ASN A 23 -3.25 -8.83 -34.90
N LYS A 24 -3.80 -8.28 -36.00
CA LYS A 24 -3.55 -8.80 -37.34
C LYS A 24 -2.09 -8.55 -37.79
N PRO A 25 -1.54 -9.39 -38.68
CA PRO A 25 -2.15 -10.60 -39.26
C PRO A 25 -2.19 -11.76 -38.25
N TYR A 26 -3.32 -12.45 -38.18
CA TYR A 26 -3.45 -13.64 -37.34
C TYR A 26 -2.66 -14.81 -37.90
N GLY A 27 -2.20 -15.69 -37.03
CA GLY A 27 -1.43 -16.89 -37.38
C GLY A 27 0.06 -16.64 -37.63
N ILE A 28 0.53 -15.39 -37.56
CA ILE A 28 1.96 -15.08 -37.56
C ILE A 28 2.45 -15.04 -36.12
N SER A 29 3.29 -16.02 -35.76
CA SER A 29 3.93 -16.04 -34.45
C SER A 29 5.20 -15.20 -34.48
N ASP A 30 5.26 -14.20 -33.60
CA ASP A 30 6.45 -13.42 -33.28
C ASP A 30 6.92 -13.63 -31.84
N GLY A 31 6.36 -14.63 -31.16
CA GLY A 31 6.64 -14.97 -29.76
C GLY A 31 5.93 -14.08 -28.74
N SER A 32 5.17 -13.06 -29.15
CA SER A 32 4.49 -12.15 -28.21
C SER A 32 3.28 -12.77 -27.51
N ASN A 33 2.67 -13.79 -28.10
CA ASN A 33 1.35 -14.27 -27.68
C ASN A 33 1.43 -15.48 -26.74
N PRO A 34 1.23 -15.30 -25.42
CA PRO A 34 1.42 -16.36 -24.42
C PRO A 34 0.34 -17.45 -24.45
N LEU A 35 -0.67 -17.31 -25.32
CA LEU A 35 -1.65 -18.35 -25.58
C LEU A 35 -1.10 -19.43 -26.51
N PHE A 36 -0.08 -19.11 -27.30
CA PHE A 36 0.50 -19.99 -28.32
C PHE A 36 2.02 -20.19 -28.18
N ASP A 37 2.75 -19.15 -27.77
CA ASP A 37 4.22 -19.17 -27.76
C ASP A 37 4.80 -20.21 -26.79
N GLY A 38 5.79 -20.97 -27.26
CA GLY A 38 6.42 -22.05 -26.50
C GLY A 38 5.52 -23.24 -26.14
N LEU A 39 4.27 -23.29 -26.62
CA LEU A 39 3.29 -24.31 -26.22
C LEU A 39 3.02 -25.35 -27.33
N ILE A 40 3.10 -26.63 -26.95
CA ILE A 40 2.70 -27.75 -27.81
C ILE A 40 1.19 -27.66 -28.10
N VAL A 41 0.38 -27.46 -27.06
CA VAL A 41 -1.06 -27.25 -27.11
C VAL A 41 -1.39 -25.83 -26.64
N PRO A 42 -2.11 -25.00 -27.43
CA PRO A 42 -2.47 -23.65 -27.02
C PRO A 42 -3.29 -23.61 -25.73
N LYS A 43 -3.15 -22.53 -24.96
CA LYS A 43 -4.03 -22.30 -23.80
C LYS A 43 -5.48 -22.22 -24.25
N PHE A 44 -6.38 -22.70 -23.40
CA PHE A 44 -7.83 -22.74 -23.65
C PHE A 44 -8.23 -23.50 -24.93
N ASN A 45 -7.35 -24.36 -25.46
CA ASN A 45 -7.56 -25.10 -26.71
C ASN A 45 -7.86 -24.20 -27.93
N LEU A 46 -7.35 -22.96 -27.94
CA LEU A 46 -7.56 -22.03 -29.04
C LEU A 46 -6.96 -22.54 -30.36
N GLN A 47 -7.59 -22.21 -31.47
CA GLN A 47 -7.15 -22.64 -32.79
C GLN A 47 -5.82 -21.96 -33.20
N LYS A 48 -4.76 -22.75 -33.42
CA LYS A 48 -3.50 -22.26 -34.03
C LYS A 48 -3.79 -21.69 -35.42
N GLY A 49 -3.30 -20.48 -35.70
CA GLY A 49 -3.64 -19.78 -36.95
C GLY A 49 -5.01 -19.10 -36.95
N GLY A 50 -5.81 -19.27 -35.90
CA GLY A 50 -7.10 -18.63 -35.72
C GLY A 50 -6.98 -17.15 -35.31
N VAL A 51 -8.12 -16.50 -35.06
CA VAL A 51 -8.21 -15.05 -34.77
C VAL A 51 -7.48 -14.60 -33.51
N HIS A 52 -7.18 -15.54 -32.60
CA HIS A 52 -6.41 -15.27 -31.39
C HIS A 52 -4.90 -15.42 -31.58
N SER A 53 -4.45 -15.95 -32.72
CA SER A 53 -3.06 -16.36 -32.98
C SER A 53 -2.19 -15.23 -33.58
N GLY A 54 -2.45 -13.97 -33.26
CA GLY A 54 -1.68 -12.82 -33.75
C GLY A 54 -0.76 -12.19 -32.70
N HIS A 55 -0.25 -11.00 -33.01
CA HIS A 55 0.63 -10.25 -32.10
C HIS A 55 -0.12 -9.73 -30.87
N MET A 56 0.45 -9.91 -29.68
CA MET A 56 -0.01 -9.28 -28.44
C MET A 56 0.95 -8.14 -28.08
N GLN A 57 0.41 -6.96 -27.79
CA GLN A 57 1.23 -5.83 -27.40
C GLN A 57 2.02 -6.16 -26.12
N ASN A 58 3.35 -6.15 -26.20
CA ASN A 58 4.23 -6.52 -25.10
C ASN A 58 4.63 -5.32 -24.21
N GLY A 59 4.21 -4.10 -24.56
CA GLY A 59 4.44 -2.91 -23.74
C GLY A 59 3.95 -1.61 -24.39
N LEU A 60 3.98 -0.51 -23.64
CA LEU A 60 3.53 0.82 -24.10
C LEU A 60 4.29 1.38 -25.31
N ARG A 61 5.42 0.78 -25.69
CA ARG A 61 6.24 1.21 -26.83
C ARG A 61 6.55 0.08 -27.78
N ASP A 62 5.68 -0.92 -27.80
CA ASP A 62 5.82 -2.05 -28.70
C ASP A 62 6.04 -1.54 -30.14
N PRO A 63 7.19 -1.83 -30.78
CA PRO A 63 7.51 -1.28 -32.09
C PRO A 63 6.59 -1.80 -33.20
N LEU A 64 5.88 -2.92 -32.96
CA LEU A 64 4.86 -3.41 -33.90
C LEU A 64 3.60 -2.56 -33.81
N CYS A 65 3.22 -2.15 -32.59
CA CYS A 65 2.04 -1.33 -32.35
C CYS A 65 2.26 0.15 -32.65
N PHE A 66 3.43 0.70 -32.30
CA PHE A 66 3.76 2.11 -32.43
C PHE A 66 4.61 2.39 -33.67
N VAL A 67 4.01 3.07 -34.66
CA VAL A 67 4.69 3.50 -35.88
C VAL A 67 5.03 4.99 -35.76
N LYS A 68 6.31 5.36 -35.88
CA LYS A 68 6.74 6.77 -35.84
C LYS A 68 6.00 7.60 -36.89
N GLY A 69 5.32 8.65 -36.45
CA GLY A 69 4.64 9.61 -37.34
C GLY A 69 3.36 9.08 -38.02
N GLY A 70 2.82 7.93 -37.57
CA GLY A 70 1.62 7.32 -38.14
C GLY A 70 0.60 6.89 -37.09
N LYS A 71 -0.56 6.42 -37.54
CA LYS A 71 -1.56 5.78 -36.68
C LYS A 71 -1.03 4.40 -36.26
N GLY A 72 -1.17 4.05 -34.98
CA GLY A 72 -0.76 2.75 -34.45
C GLY A 72 -1.44 1.59 -35.18
N LYS A 73 -0.76 0.45 -35.26
CA LYS A 73 -1.26 -0.76 -35.95
C LYS A 73 -2.08 -1.67 -35.05
N CYS A 74 -1.82 -1.64 -33.75
CA CYS A 74 -2.51 -2.48 -32.78
C CYS A 74 -3.85 -1.89 -32.37
N GLN A 75 -4.74 -2.78 -31.95
CA GLN A 75 -6.08 -2.52 -31.46
C GLN A 75 -6.20 -3.19 -30.09
N ASP A 76 -6.89 -2.52 -29.16
CA ASP A 76 -7.26 -3.11 -27.87
C ASP A 76 -8.15 -4.33 -28.08
N GLY A 77 -8.30 -5.19 -27.07
CA GLY A 77 -9.18 -6.34 -27.18
C GLY A 77 -10.60 -5.95 -27.58
N TYR A 78 -11.16 -6.59 -28.62
CA TYR A 78 -12.49 -6.29 -29.13
C TYR A 78 -13.31 -7.56 -29.38
N THR A 79 -14.62 -7.42 -29.24
CA THR A 79 -15.56 -8.49 -29.60
C THR A 79 -15.72 -8.53 -31.11
N LYS A 80 -15.65 -9.73 -31.68
CA LYS A 80 -15.90 -9.95 -33.10
C LYS A 80 -16.78 -11.17 -33.31
N GLU A 81 -17.66 -11.09 -34.30
CA GLU A 81 -18.34 -12.26 -34.82
C GLU A 81 -17.34 -13.14 -35.59
N VAL A 82 -17.25 -14.39 -35.17
CA VAL A 82 -16.31 -15.38 -35.71
C VAL A 82 -16.99 -16.73 -35.68
N ASP A 83 -16.99 -17.43 -36.81
CA ASP A 83 -17.44 -18.81 -36.88
C ASP A 83 -16.26 -19.74 -36.60
N GLY A 84 -16.37 -20.55 -35.56
CA GLY A 84 -15.33 -21.53 -35.22
C GLY A 84 -15.40 -22.04 -33.79
N PRO A 85 -14.52 -23.01 -33.44
CA PRO A 85 -14.46 -23.60 -32.11
C PRO A 85 -14.09 -22.58 -31.00
N ASP A 86 -13.44 -21.48 -31.37
CA ASP A 86 -13.02 -20.42 -30.45
C ASP A 86 -14.13 -19.38 -30.15
N SER A 87 -15.33 -19.58 -30.70
CA SER A 87 -16.48 -18.69 -30.54
C SER A 87 -17.51 -19.27 -29.58
N VAL A 88 -18.23 -18.38 -28.91
CA VAL A 88 -19.38 -18.74 -28.08
C VAL A 88 -20.63 -18.18 -28.73
N ARG A 89 -21.66 -19.01 -28.85
CA ARG A 89 -22.97 -18.59 -29.33
C ARG A 89 -23.70 -17.82 -28.23
N VAL A 90 -23.87 -16.52 -28.43
CA VAL A 90 -24.47 -15.61 -27.46
C VAL A 90 -25.66 -14.91 -28.08
N LEU A 91 -26.70 -14.65 -27.29
CA LEU A 91 -27.84 -13.83 -27.69
C LEU A 91 -27.48 -12.35 -27.47
N VAL A 92 -27.34 -11.59 -28.55
CA VAL A 92 -26.84 -10.21 -28.56
C VAL A 92 -27.95 -9.24 -28.90
N ALA A 93 -28.02 -8.11 -28.20
CA ALA A 93 -28.88 -6.99 -28.56
C ALA A 93 -28.24 -6.20 -29.71
N THR A 94 -28.72 -6.38 -30.95
CA THR A 94 -28.11 -5.81 -32.16
C THR A 94 -28.58 -4.39 -32.45
N LYS A 95 -29.82 -4.07 -32.07
CA LYS A 95 -30.42 -2.77 -32.34
C LYS A 95 -31.41 -2.37 -31.27
N ALA A 96 -31.27 -1.15 -30.75
CA ALA A 96 -32.27 -0.56 -29.87
C ALA A 96 -33.55 -0.26 -30.67
N LYS A 97 -34.71 -0.63 -30.11
CA LYS A 97 -36.01 -0.37 -30.71
C LYS A 97 -36.29 1.15 -30.71
N PRO A 98 -36.91 1.68 -31.79
CA PRO A 98 -37.29 3.08 -31.83
C PRO A 98 -38.31 3.39 -30.73
N ASN A 99 -38.36 4.65 -30.32
CA ASN A 99 -39.38 5.10 -29.40
C ASN A 99 -40.78 4.90 -30.00
N ARG A 100 -41.71 4.35 -29.21
CA ARG A 100 -43.12 4.19 -29.60
C ARG A 100 -43.83 5.53 -29.71
N ASP A 101 -43.40 6.54 -28.95
CA ASP A 101 -43.91 7.90 -29.04
C ASP A 101 -43.12 8.70 -30.10
N VAL A 102 -43.74 8.84 -31.27
CA VAL A 102 -43.22 9.62 -32.41
C VAL A 102 -43.14 11.13 -32.14
N ALA A 103 -43.79 11.65 -31.10
CA ALA A 103 -43.71 13.07 -30.72
C ALA A 103 -42.55 13.34 -29.73
N SER A 104 -41.95 12.31 -29.15
CA SER A 104 -40.82 12.44 -28.23
C SER A 104 -39.56 12.91 -28.97
N SER A 105 -38.79 13.81 -28.35
CA SER A 105 -37.44 14.15 -28.83
C SER A 105 -36.42 13.04 -28.63
N LEU A 106 -36.77 11.99 -27.87
CA LEU A 106 -35.93 10.82 -27.63
C LEU A 106 -36.27 9.75 -28.68
N ASP A 107 -35.26 9.27 -29.39
CA ASP A 107 -35.45 8.43 -30.57
C ASP A 107 -35.40 6.90 -30.28
N ARG A 108 -35.15 6.50 -29.02
CA ARG A 108 -35.12 5.09 -28.58
C ARG A 108 -35.99 4.86 -27.35
N GLU A 109 -36.72 3.75 -27.34
CA GLU A 109 -37.67 3.37 -26.27
C GLU A 109 -36.99 3.32 -24.88
N TYR A 110 -35.74 2.86 -24.84
CA TYR A 110 -35.03 2.67 -23.57
C TYR A 110 -34.75 4.00 -22.83
N PHE A 111 -34.60 5.12 -23.54
CA PHE A 111 -34.22 6.40 -22.93
C PHE A 111 -35.28 6.91 -21.96
N ILE A 112 -36.56 6.79 -22.31
CA ILE A 112 -37.67 7.17 -21.43
C ILE A 112 -37.58 6.36 -20.13
N ARG A 113 -37.50 5.03 -20.26
CA ARG A 113 -37.43 4.14 -19.10
C ARG A 113 -36.20 4.39 -18.23
N PHE A 114 -35.06 4.70 -18.86
CA PHE A 114 -33.83 5.05 -18.17
C PHE A 114 -33.97 6.35 -17.37
N LEU A 115 -34.52 7.41 -17.98
CA LEU A 115 -34.77 8.68 -17.31
C LEU A 115 -35.81 8.56 -16.19
N ASP A 116 -36.86 7.76 -16.38
CA ASP A 116 -37.85 7.47 -15.34
C ASP A 116 -37.20 6.81 -14.12
N VAL A 117 -36.26 5.88 -14.32
CA VAL A 117 -35.52 5.24 -13.23
C VAL A 117 -34.59 6.23 -12.53
N LEU A 118 -33.86 7.08 -13.28
CA LEU A 118 -32.98 8.09 -12.68
C LEU A 118 -33.75 9.16 -11.88
N ASN A 119 -34.95 9.52 -12.34
CA ASN A 119 -35.77 10.54 -11.69
C ASN A 119 -36.61 10.01 -10.52
N GLN A 120 -36.56 8.70 -10.22
CA GLN A 120 -37.24 8.15 -9.06
C GLN A 120 -36.60 8.69 -7.76
N PRO A 121 -37.37 9.29 -6.84
CA PRO A 121 -36.85 9.80 -5.57
C PRO A 121 -36.19 8.73 -4.68
N GLN A 122 -36.50 7.45 -4.89
CA GLN A 122 -35.82 6.34 -4.22
C GLN A 122 -34.41 6.05 -4.79
N GLN A 123 -34.14 6.46 -6.03
CA GLN A 123 -32.89 6.21 -6.77
C GLN A 123 -31.96 7.45 -6.80
N ALA A 124 -32.40 8.59 -6.27
CA ALA A 124 -31.55 9.75 -6.07
C ALA A 124 -30.41 9.40 -5.09
N GLY A 125 -29.16 9.66 -5.48
CA GLY A 125 -28.00 9.44 -4.61
C GLY A 125 -28.07 10.31 -3.36
N ARG A 126 -28.28 9.69 -2.19
CA ARG A 126 -28.39 10.37 -0.88
C ARG A 126 -27.08 10.32 -0.09
N TYR A 127 -25.94 10.61 -0.72
CA TYR A 127 -24.66 10.61 -0.01
C TYR A 127 -24.37 11.98 0.59
N ASN A 128 -25.07 12.31 1.69
CA ASN A 128 -24.72 13.44 2.55
C ASN A 128 -24.68 12.92 3.99
N PHE A 129 -23.49 12.94 4.61
CA PHE A 129 -23.30 12.47 5.98
C PHE A 129 -24.26 13.14 6.96
N THR A 130 -24.58 14.43 6.76
CA THR A 130 -25.53 15.17 7.59
C THR A 130 -26.97 14.66 7.46
N THR A 131 -27.33 14.01 6.34
CA THR A 131 -28.66 13.38 6.17
C THR A 131 -28.77 12.04 6.87
N GLN A 132 -27.67 11.30 7.01
CA GLN A 132 -27.62 10.03 7.74
C GLN A 132 -27.34 10.23 9.24
N PHE A 133 -26.54 11.23 9.58
CA PHE A 133 -26.06 11.51 10.91
C PHE A 133 -26.28 13.00 11.26
N PRO A 134 -27.38 13.31 11.98
CA PRO A 134 -27.80 14.69 12.24
C PRO A 134 -26.78 15.54 13.01
N TYR A 135 -25.86 14.90 13.74
CA TYR A 135 -24.83 15.56 14.55
C TYR A 135 -23.42 15.42 13.96
N TYR A 136 -23.31 15.01 12.69
CA TYR A 136 -22.03 14.96 11.99
C TYR A 136 -21.35 16.33 11.97
N LYS A 137 -20.06 16.34 12.33
CA LYS A 137 -19.15 17.49 12.18
C LYS A 137 -17.79 16.99 11.74
N GLU A 138 -17.14 17.76 10.88
CA GLU A 138 -15.75 17.55 10.53
C GLU A 138 -14.84 18.06 11.67
N VAL A 139 -14.04 17.17 12.25
CA VAL A 139 -13.18 17.48 13.41
C VAL A 139 -11.78 16.95 13.15
N THR A 140 -10.76 17.73 13.52
CA THR A 140 -9.36 17.29 13.55
C THR A 140 -8.84 17.29 14.97
N TYR A 141 -8.06 16.27 15.33
CA TYR A 141 -7.43 16.14 16.64
C TYR A 141 -5.93 16.40 16.54
N LYS A 142 -5.48 17.55 17.04
CA LYS A 142 -4.06 17.93 17.08
C LYS A 142 -3.64 18.17 18.52
N PRO A 143 -2.55 17.54 18.99
CA PRO A 143 -2.05 17.76 20.34
C PRO A 143 -1.32 19.10 20.43
N ASP A 144 -1.33 19.69 21.63
CA ASP A 144 -0.46 20.81 21.98
C ASP A 144 0.75 20.30 22.78
N PHE A 145 1.95 20.58 22.27
CA PHE A 145 3.22 20.19 22.87
C PHE A 145 4.01 21.36 23.48
N HIS A 146 3.43 22.57 23.62
CA HIS A 146 4.15 23.77 24.06
C HIS A 146 4.93 23.58 25.37
N ASN A 147 4.43 22.77 26.31
CA ASN A 147 5.06 22.51 27.62
C ASN A 147 5.82 21.17 27.71
N LYS A 148 6.05 20.50 26.58
CA LYS A 148 6.74 19.20 26.54
C LYS A 148 8.09 19.30 25.84
N SER A 149 9.10 18.67 26.43
CA SER A 149 10.37 18.46 25.73
C SER A 149 10.20 17.30 24.74
N LEU A 150 10.20 17.61 23.45
CA LEU A 150 10.12 16.60 22.40
C LEU A 150 11.38 15.73 22.36
N GLY A 151 11.17 14.44 22.10
CA GLY A 151 12.21 13.42 22.02
C GLY A 151 12.96 13.43 20.70
N LYS A 152 13.46 12.25 20.31
CA LYS A 152 14.21 12.07 19.06
C LYS A 152 13.26 12.32 17.87
N PRO A 153 13.59 13.22 16.92
CA PRO A 153 12.79 13.40 15.71
C PRO A 153 12.87 12.17 14.82
N VAL A 154 11.73 11.56 14.52
CA VAL A 154 11.65 10.33 13.72
C VAL A 154 10.78 10.54 12.49
N VAL A 155 11.24 10.08 11.34
CA VAL A 155 10.42 9.86 10.15
C VAL A 155 10.25 8.36 9.96
N PHE A 156 9.01 7.91 9.81
CA PHE A 156 8.69 6.51 9.58
C PHE A 156 8.33 6.28 8.11
N ASP A 157 9.14 5.51 7.39
CA ASP A 157 8.93 5.09 6.00
C ASP A 157 8.35 3.67 5.99
N MET A 158 7.13 3.50 5.48
CA MET A 158 6.38 2.25 5.58
C MET A 158 5.74 1.88 4.25
N ASP A 159 5.54 0.59 3.99
CA ASP A 159 4.86 0.11 2.78
C ASP A 159 3.43 -0.39 3.05
N MET A 160 2.91 -0.06 4.25
CA MET A 160 1.52 -0.26 4.66
C MET A 160 1.14 -1.74 4.76
N SER A 161 2.10 -2.59 5.11
CA SER A 161 1.84 -3.95 5.58
C SER A 161 1.06 -3.96 6.90
N ALA A 162 0.56 -5.14 7.31
CA ALA A 162 0.00 -5.29 8.65
C ALA A 162 1.02 -4.99 9.77
N GLY A 163 2.29 -5.35 9.57
CA GLY A 163 3.36 -5.11 10.53
C GLY A 163 3.64 -3.62 10.72
N ASP A 164 3.52 -2.84 9.64
CA ASP A 164 3.69 -1.40 9.69
C ASP A 164 2.61 -0.68 10.48
N PHE A 165 1.35 -1.08 10.32
CA PHE A 165 0.27 -0.50 11.12
C PHE A 165 0.42 -0.83 12.60
N LEU A 166 0.89 -2.04 12.94
CA LEU A 166 1.22 -2.42 14.32
C LEU A 166 2.43 -1.64 14.86
N ALA A 167 3.46 -1.42 14.04
CA ALA A 167 4.61 -0.57 14.36
C ALA A 167 4.18 0.89 14.56
N LEU A 168 3.28 1.41 13.72
CA LEU A 168 2.72 2.75 13.84
C LEU A 168 1.95 2.92 15.14
N PHE A 169 1.08 1.97 15.51
CA PHE A 169 0.45 1.99 16.83
C PHE A 169 1.51 2.06 17.92
N TYR A 170 2.52 1.21 17.91
CA TYR A 170 3.59 1.25 18.90
C TYR A 170 4.27 2.62 18.97
N LEU A 171 4.68 3.21 17.84
CA LEU A 171 5.30 4.54 17.78
C LEU A 171 4.38 5.65 18.31
N LEU A 172 3.07 5.58 18.02
CA LEU A 172 2.08 6.55 18.50
C LEU A 172 1.77 6.38 20.00
N LYS A 173 2.02 5.20 20.58
CA LYS A 173 1.92 4.93 22.02
C LYS A 173 3.19 5.32 22.78
N VAL A 174 4.34 5.41 22.11
CA VAL A 174 5.60 5.85 22.72
C VAL A 174 5.47 7.32 23.14
N PRO A 175 5.87 7.69 24.38
CA PRO A 175 5.85 9.08 24.83
C PRO A 175 6.57 10.01 23.85
N VAL A 176 5.99 11.16 23.59
CA VAL A 176 6.56 12.17 22.66
C VAL A 176 7.91 12.71 23.14
N GLU A 177 8.19 12.58 24.43
CA GLU A 177 9.47 12.89 25.08
C GLU A 177 10.56 11.84 24.75
N VAL A 178 10.17 10.67 24.25
CA VAL A 178 11.06 9.60 23.80
C VAL A 178 11.23 9.68 22.28
N ILE A 179 10.13 9.61 21.52
CA ILE A 179 10.08 9.69 20.06
C ILE A 179 9.11 10.79 19.65
N ASP A 180 9.60 11.73 18.86
CA ASP A 180 8.81 12.77 18.22
C ASP A 180 8.60 12.37 16.75
N LEU A 181 7.52 11.62 16.48
CA LEU A 181 7.17 11.19 15.14
C LEU A 181 6.75 12.41 14.31
N LYS A 182 7.65 12.83 13.40
CA LYS A 182 7.54 14.04 12.59
C LYS A 182 6.74 13.87 11.31
N ALA A 183 6.84 12.71 10.69
CA ALA A 183 6.17 12.41 9.44
C ALA A 183 6.09 10.90 9.22
N ILE A 184 5.14 10.52 8.39
CA ILE A 184 5.06 9.20 7.80
C ILE A 184 5.30 9.34 6.30
N ILE A 185 6.21 8.56 5.75
CA ILE A 185 6.42 8.42 4.32
C ILE A 185 5.85 7.06 3.95
N VAL A 186 5.08 7.00 2.87
CA VAL A 186 4.61 5.71 2.36
C VAL A 186 5.35 5.34 1.09
N SER A 187 5.65 4.06 0.95
CA SER A 187 6.31 3.48 -0.21
C SER A 187 5.36 2.50 -0.92
N PRO A 188 4.54 2.99 -1.88
CA PRO A 188 3.56 2.18 -2.62
C PRO A 188 4.15 1.07 -3.50
N THR A 189 5.47 0.94 -3.52
CA THR A 189 6.21 -0.13 -4.20
C THR A 189 6.23 -1.45 -3.41
N GLY A 190 5.68 -1.47 -2.20
CA GLY A 190 5.61 -2.65 -1.34
C GLY A 190 4.21 -3.21 -1.15
N TRP A 191 3.87 -3.63 0.07
CA TRP A 191 2.70 -4.46 0.36
C TRP A 191 1.33 -3.81 0.18
N ALA A 192 1.22 -2.50 -0.06
CA ALA A 192 -0.05 -1.86 -0.39
C ALA A 192 0.10 -0.70 -1.39
N ASN A 193 -0.99 -0.40 -2.08
CA ASN A 193 -1.09 0.71 -3.02
C ASN A 193 -1.24 2.06 -2.29
N ALA A 194 -1.01 3.15 -3.02
CA ALA A 194 -1.05 4.51 -2.46
C ALA A 194 -2.42 4.90 -1.85
N ALA A 195 -3.53 4.33 -2.32
CA ALA A 195 -4.87 4.59 -1.78
C ALA A 195 -5.02 4.16 -0.30
N THR A 196 -4.19 3.22 0.15
CA THR A 196 -4.17 2.68 1.51
C THR A 196 -3.74 3.71 2.56
N ILE A 197 -3.23 4.88 2.15
CA ILE A 197 -2.97 6.04 3.01
C ILE A 197 -4.19 6.43 3.85
N ASP A 198 -5.42 6.19 3.35
CA ASP A 198 -6.63 6.44 4.13
C ASP A 198 -6.64 5.74 5.49
N ILE A 199 -6.08 4.53 5.59
CA ILE A 199 -5.95 3.77 6.84
C ILE A 199 -5.00 4.48 7.80
N ILE A 200 -3.90 5.07 7.29
CA ILE A 200 -2.98 5.87 8.11
C ILE A 200 -3.71 7.09 8.65
N TYR A 201 -4.50 7.79 7.84
CA TYR A 201 -5.29 8.93 8.30
C TYR A 201 -6.31 8.54 9.37
N ASP A 202 -6.97 7.41 9.21
CA ASP A 202 -7.94 6.91 10.19
C ASP A 202 -7.25 6.49 11.51
N ILE A 203 -6.06 5.88 11.47
CA ILE A 203 -5.24 5.60 12.67
C ILE A 203 -4.72 6.88 13.33
N LEU A 204 -4.24 7.85 12.55
CA LEU A 204 -3.80 9.14 13.10
C LEU A 204 -4.96 9.86 13.78
N HIS A 205 -6.14 9.85 13.15
CA HIS A 205 -7.36 10.42 13.71
C HIS A 205 -7.78 9.70 14.99
N MET A 206 -7.80 8.35 14.97
CA MET A 206 -8.02 7.50 16.14
C MET A 206 -7.09 7.90 17.30
N MET A 207 -5.80 8.07 17.02
CA MET A 207 -4.78 8.38 18.02
C MET A 207 -4.67 9.86 18.39
N GLY A 208 -5.49 10.73 17.78
CA GLY A 208 -5.48 12.16 18.04
C GLY A 208 -4.22 12.87 17.53
N ARG A 209 -3.68 12.41 16.40
CA ARG A 209 -2.42 12.84 15.79
C ARG A 209 -2.59 13.30 14.34
N ASP A 210 -3.67 14.03 14.07
CA ASP A 210 -3.91 14.66 12.76
C ASP A 210 -2.85 15.73 12.40
N ASP A 211 -1.95 16.06 13.33
CA ASP A 211 -0.78 16.92 13.12
C ASP A 211 0.31 16.27 12.25
N ILE A 212 0.38 14.94 12.18
CA ILE A 212 1.45 14.24 11.46
C ILE A 212 1.22 14.30 9.94
N PRO A 213 2.12 14.92 9.15
CA PRO A 213 2.05 14.87 7.70
C PRO A 213 2.36 13.46 7.17
N VAL A 214 1.67 13.08 6.10
CA VAL A 214 1.89 11.81 5.39
C VAL A 214 2.31 12.13 3.96
N GLY A 215 3.46 11.63 3.53
CA GLY A 215 4.01 11.88 2.20
C GLY A 215 3.99 10.63 1.34
N ARG A 216 3.42 10.71 0.13
CA ARG A 216 3.40 9.60 -0.82
C ARG A 216 4.74 9.52 -1.58
N GLY A 217 5.41 8.39 -1.48
CA GLY A 217 6.55 8.05 -2.31
C GLY A 217 6.19 7.80 -3.77
N ASP A 218 7.16 7.32 -4.53
CA ASP A 218 6.93 6.88 -5.91
C ASP A 218 6.13 5.58 -5.93
N VAL A 219 5.30 5.42 -6.97
CA VAL A 219 4.49 4.21 -7.17
C VAL A 219 5.23 3.11 -7.94
N PHE A 220 6.42 3.41 -8.47
CA PHE A 220 7.25 2.45 -9.19
C PHE A 220 8.64 2.38 -8.57
N ALA A 221 9.24 1.18 -8.59
CA ALA A 221 10.62 0.99 -8.18
C ALA A 221 11.59 1.81 -9.06
N THR A 222 12.77 2.07 -8.53
CA THR A 222 13.81 2.89 -9.18
C THR A 222 14.12 2.35 -10.58
N ASN A 223 14.15 3.26 -11.56
CA ASN A 223 14.32 2.96 -12.99
C ASN A 223 13.22 2.08 -13.63
N GLN A 224 12.03 1.97 -13.03
CA GLN A 224 10.88 1.30 -13.65
C GLN A 224 9.82 2.25 -14.20
N THR A 225 9.91 3.54 -13.93
CA THR A 225 9.01 4.55 -14.50
C THR A 225 9.23 4.71 -16.01
N ASP A 226 8.17 4.84 -16.81
CA ASP A 226 8.31 5.16 -18.23
C ASP A 226 8.88 6.58 -18.40
N PRO A 227 9.90 6.78 -19.25
CA PRO A 227 10.60 8.06 -19.34
C PRO A 227 9.81 9.17 -20.03
N ILE A 228 8.67 8.87 -20.65
CA ILE A 228 7.77 9.88 -21.27
C ILE A 228 6.48 10.02 -20.45
N PHE A 229 5.92 8.92 -19.94
CA PHE A 229 4.67 8.93 -19.20
C PHE A 229 4.83 8.32 -17.80
N SER A 230 5.23 9.16 -16.84
CA SER A 230 5.61 8.73 -15.50
C SER A 230 4.49 8.10 -14.66
N ALA A 231 3.23 8.23 -15.10
CA ALA A 231 2.09 7.55 -14.49
C ALA A 231 2.05 6.04 -14.80
N VAL A 232 2.89 5.56 -15.73
CA VAL A 232 3.06 4.13 -16.02
C VAL A 232 4.51 3.71 -15.79
N GLY A 233 4.68 2.47 -15.39
CA GLY A 233 5.98 1.87 -15.13
C GLY A 233 5.92 0.34 -15.11
N GLY A 234 7.08 -0.26 -14.93
CA GLY A 234 7.25 -1.70 -14.81
C GLY A 234 6.71 -2.23 -13.48
N CYS A 235 6.30 -3.50 -13.51
CA CYS A 235 5.89 -4.26 -12.34
C CYS A 235 6.90 -5.37 -11.99
N LYS A 236 8.17 -5.22 -12.40
CA LYS A 236 9.14 -6.32 -12.44
C LYS A 236 9.31 -7.00 -11.10
N TYR A 237 9.40 -6.23 -10.02
CA TYR A 237 9.58 -6.76 -8.67
C TYR A 237 8.27 -6.81 -7.88
N VAL A 238 7.40 -5.80 -7.99
CA VAL A 238 6.13 -5.75 -7.25
C VAL A 238 5.18 -6.92 -7.59
N LYS A 239 5.30 -7.52 -8.79
CA LYS A 239 4.56 -8.74 -9.17
C LYS A 239 4.83 -9.94 -8.23
N ALA A 240 5.91 -9.89 -7.45
CA ALA A 240 6.22 -10.90 -6.44
C ALA A 240 5.24 -10.84 -5.26
N ILE A 241 4.55 -9.73 -5.03
CA ILE A 241 3.52 -9.67 -3.99
C ILE A 241 2.25 -10.33 -4.53
N PRO A 242 1.76 -11.43 -3.91
CA PRO A 242 0.54 -12.07 -4.37
C PRO A 242 -0.68 -11.16 -4.17
N HIS A 243 -1.74 -11.37 -4.95
CA HIS A 243 -3.02 -10.69 -4.75
C HIS A 243 -4.04 -11.58 -4.00
N GLY A 244 -4.71 -10.99 -3.01
CA GLY A 244 -5.92 -11.48 -2.37
C GLY A 244 -7.18 -10.80 -2.93
N SER A 245 -8.30 -10.93 -2.23
CA SER A 245 -9.58 -10.33 -2.70
C SER A 245 -9.70 -8.85 -2.38
N GLY A 246 -8.91 -8.37 -1.41
CA GLY A 246 -8.83 -6.98 -0.98
C GLY A 246 -7.61 -6.23 -1.52
N GLY A 247 -6.78 -6.83 -2.40
CA GLY A 247 -5.60 -6.18 -2.97
C GLY A 247 -4.32 -7.00 -2.85
N TYR A 248 -3.15 -6.36 -2.72
CA TYR A 248 -1.88 -7.02 -2.39
C TYR A 248 -1.99 -7.73 -1.04
N ILE A 249 -1.73 -9.05 -1.00
CA ILE A 249 -2.26 -10.08 -0.07
C ILE A 249 -3.06 -9.61 1.17
N ASP A 250 -4.08 -8.81 0.87
CA ASP A 250 -5.08 -8.12 1.69
C ASP A 250 -4.60 -7.03 2.68
N SER A 251 -3.41 -6.46 2.51
CA SER A 251 -2.94 -5.26 3.23
C SER A 251 -3.68 -3.97 2.85
N ASP A 252 -4.08 -3.81 1.58
CA ASP A 252 -4.81 -2.63 1.08
C ASP A 252 -6.13 -2.35 1.82
N THR A 253 -6.72 -3.37 2.45
CA THR A 253 -7.95 -3.25 3.25
C THR A 253 -7.72 -3.56 4.74
N LEU A 254 -6.46 -3.77 5.13
CA LEU A 254 -6.06 -4.29 6.43
C LEU A 254 -6.89 -5.53 6.80
N TYR A 255 -6.98 -6.48 5.87
CA TYR A 255 -7.73 -7.73 5.99
C TYR A 255 -9.22 -7.52 6.30
N GLY A 256 -9.78 -6.39 5.82
CA GLY A 256 -11.16 -5.98 6.05
C GLY A 256 -11.40 -5.24 7.37
N LEU A 257 -10.36 -4.98 8.17
CA LEU A 257 -10.47 -4.30 9.46
C LEU A 257 -10.38 -2.78 9.35
N ALA A 258 -10.01 -2.24 8.18
CA ALA A 258 -9.98 -0.80 7.95
C ALA A 258 -11.34 -0.13 8.24
N ARG A 259 -12.45 -0.84 8.00
CA ARG A 259 -13.81 -0.35 8.27
C ARG A 259 -14.15 -0.15 9.76
N ASP A 260 -13.37 -0.76 10.66
CA ASP A 260 -13.60 -0.66 12.09
C ASP A 260 -12.92 0.60 12.67
N LEU A 261 -11.97 1.19 11.93
CA LEU A 261 -11.28 2.42 12.30
C LEU A 261 -12.21 3.64 12.16
N PRO A 262 -12.08 4.64 13.05
CA PRO A 262 -12.82 5.88 12.93
C PRO A 262 -12.41 6.62 11.65
N ARG A 263 -13.39 7.26 11.02
CA ARG A 263 -13.20 7.96 9.75
C ARG A 263 -12.74 9.39 10.00
N GLY A 264 -11.47 9.69 9.72
CA GLY A 264 -10.92 11.04 9.81
C GLY A 264 -11.39 11.98 8.68
N PRO A 265 -11.12 13.29 8.78
CA PRO A 265 -11.45 14.25 7.72
C PRO A 265 -10.48 14.19 6.52
N ARG A 266 -9.25 13.73 6.75
CA ARG A 266 -8.22 13.58 5.71
C ARG A 266 -8.50 12.38 4.83
N ARG A 267 -8.31 12.53 3.52
CA ARG A 267 -8.44 11.45 2.54
C ARG A 267 -7.30 11.47 1.53
N TYR A 268 -6.91 10.29 1.07
CA TYR A 268 -6.07 10.16 -0.10
C TYR A 268 -6.83 10.68 -1.31
N THR A 269 -6.21 11.61 -2.02
CA THR A 269 -6.69 12.09 -3.30
C THR A 269 -5.56 11.92 -4.32
N GLY A 270 -5.93 11.55 -5.55
CA GLY A 270 -4.98 11.41 -6.64
C GLY A 270 -4.22 12.71 -6.92
N GLU A 271 -3.04 12.58 -7.52
CA GLU A 271 -2.27 13.74 -7.96
C GLU A 271 -2.93 14.42 -9.16
N ASN A 272 -3.17 15.73 -9.07
CA ASN A 272 -3.26 16.59 -10.26
C ASN A 272 -2.40 17.84 -10.07
N SER A 273 -1.15 17.76 -10.52
CA SER A 273 -0.23 18.89 -10.55
C SER A 273 -0.28 19.56 -11.91
N VAL A 274 -0.69 20.84 -11.91
CA VAL A 274 -0.63 21.73 -13.09
C VAL A 274 0.79 21.80 -13.67
N LYS A 275 1.83 21.53 -12.87
CA LYS A 275 3.25 21.58 -13.29
C LYS A 275 3.62 20.49 -14.30
N PHE A 276 2.81 19.42 -14.44
CA PHE A 276 3.12 18.26 -15.30
C PHE A 276 2.01 17.89 -16.30
N GLY A 277 1.07 18.80 -16.59
CA GLY A 277 0.17 18.68 -17.74
C GLY A 277 -1.05 17.76 -17.59
N ALA A 278 -1.34 17.28 -16.37
CA ALA A 278 -2.65 16.68 -16.08
C ALA A 278 -3.70 17.78 -15.91
N PRO A 279 -4.93 17.64 -16.46
CA PRO A 279 -6.02 18.57 -16.19
C PRO A 279 -6.27 18.68 -14.68
N ARG A 280 -6.59 19.88 -14.18
CA ARG A 280 -7.24 20.00 -12.86
C ARG A 280 -8.58 19.28 -12.95
N ASP A 281 -8.67 18.05 -12.46
CA ASP A 281 -9.95 17.36 -12.27
C ASP A 281 -10.49 17.51 -10.85
N THR A 282 -9.71 18.13 -9.94
CA THR A 282 -10.18 18.54 -8.61
C THR A 282 -10.21 20.06 -8.51
N ASP A 283 -11.34 20.59 -8.07
CA ASP A 283 -11.52 22.01 -7.74
C ASP A 283 -10.78 22.41 -6.44
N HIS A 284 -10.09 21.45 -5.79
CA HIS A 284 -9.53 21.55 -4.45
C HIS A 284 -8.07 21.05 -4.38
N PRO A 285 -7.10 21.78 -4.95
CA PRO A 285 -5.68 21.38 -4.96
C PRO A 285 -5.06 21.28 -3.56
N GLU A 286 -5.62 21.96 -2.56
CA GLU A 286 -5.28 21.83 -1.13
C GLU A 286 -5.56 20.43 -0.57
N LEU A 287 -6.44 19.66 -1.21
CA LEU A 287 -6.77 18.31 -0.79
C LEU A 287 -5.84 17.25 -1.41
N ARG A 288 -4.91 17.63 -2.31
CA ARG A 288 -3.97 16.71 -2.96
C ARG A 288 -3.13 15.97 -1.91
N GLN A 289 -2.93 14.67 -2.10
CA GLN A 289 -1.95 13.92 -1.31
C GLN A 289 -0.54 14.53 -1.44
N PRO A 290 0.10 14.99 -0.33
CA PRO A 290 1.47 15.49 -0.35
C PRO A 290 2.46 14.41 -0.80
N LEU A 291 3.50 14.81 -1.54
CA LEU A 291 4.59 13.93 -1.94
C LEU A 291 5.61 13.77 -0.81
N ALA A 292 6.31 12.64 -0.80
CA ALA A 292 7.34 12.33 0.18
C ALA A 292 8.38 13.45 0.29
N MET A 293 8.85 13.98 -0.85
CA MET A 293 9.85 15.06 -0.86
C MET A 293 9.32 16.38 -0.30
N GLU A 294 8.06 16.72 -0.54
CA GLU A 294 7.43 17.94 0.00
C GLU A 294 7.31 17.86 1.53
N VAL A 295 6.97 16.67 2.04
CA VAL A 295 6.93 16.40 3.48
C VAL A 295 8.33 16.46 4.09
N TRP A 296 9.34 15.89 3.43
CA TRP A 296 10.74 15.98 3.87
C TRP A 296 11.22 17.44 3.98
N GLU A 297 10.97 18.26 2.97
CA GLU A 297 11.32 19.68 2.99
C GLU A 297 10.63 20.40 4.17
N THR A 298 9.34 20.16 4.36
CA THR A 298 8.56 20.75 5.47
C THR A 298 9.09 20.33 6.84
N VAL A 299 9.42 19.04 7.02
CA VAL A 299 10.01 18.53 8.26
C VAL A 299 11.34 19.22 8.53
N LEU A 300 12.23 19.32 7.54
CA LEU A 300 13.54 19.95 7.73
C LEU A 300 13.47 21.45 8.03
N GLN A 301 12.48 22.15 7.47
CA GLN A 301 12.23 23.57 7.74
C GLN A 301 11.70 23.82 9.16
N THR A 302 10.91 22.89 9.70
CA THR A 302 10.28 23.02 11.02
C THR A 302 11.12 22.48 12.17
N LEU A 303 12.19 21.72 11.87
CA LEU A 303 13.13 21.26 12.87
C LEU A 303 13.91 22.40 13.50
N LYS A 304 14.17 22.28 14.81
CA LYS A 304 15.06 23.21 15.52
C LYS A 304 16.45 23.22 14.85
N PRO A 305 17.10 24.39 14.73
CA PRO A 305 18.46 24.49 14.20
C PRO A 305 19.41 23.47 14.88
N GLY A 306 20.21 22.77 14.08
CA GLY A 306 21.14 21.75 14.57
C GLY A 306 20.51 20.39 14.89
N SER A 307 19.18 20.22 14.78
CA SER A 307 18.54 18.92 14.95
C SER A 307 18.63 18.07 13.68
N ASN A 308 18.92 16.79 13.86
CA ASN A 308 18.92 15.78 12.80
C ASN A 308 17.74 14.82 12.97
N VAL A 309 17.37 14.16 11.88
CA VAL A 309 16.27 13.20 11.80
C VAL A 309 16.83 11.79 11.89
N THR A 310 16.14 10.91 12.63
CA THR A 310 16.31 9.46 12.52
C THR A 310 15.22 8.89 11.62
N VAL A 311 15.59 8.01 10.70
CA VAL A 311 14.64 7.34 9.82
C VAL A 311 14.45 5.90 10.30
N LEU A 312 13.21 5.45 10.42
CA LEU A 312 12.86 4.04 10.49
C LEU A 312 12.20 3.67 9.17
N THR A 313 12.70 2.65 8.48
CA THR A 313 12.11 2.17 7.23
C THR A 313 11.74 0.71 7.34
N ASN A 314 10.46 0.42 7.11
CA ASN A 314 9.89 -0.92 7.10
C ASN A 314 9.43 -1.38 5.71
N GLY A 315 9.51 -0.51 4.70
CA GLY A 315 9.19 -0.83 3.32
C GLY A 315 10.42 -0.90 2.40
N PRO A 316 10.19 -1.08 1.09
CA PRO A 316 11.22 -0.92 0.06
C PRO A 316 11.85 0.47 0.13
N LEU A 317 13.14 0.55 -0.15
CA LEU A 317 13.94 1.75 0.10
C LEU A 317 13.80 2.84 -0.97
N THR A 318 12.78 2.78 -1.82
CA THR A 318 12.58 3.65 -3.00
C THR A 318 12.53 5.13 -2.61
N SER A 319 11.71 5.48 -1.61
CA SER A 319 11.59 6.85 -1.12
C SER A 319 12.91 7.33 -0.50
N LEU A 320 13.52 6.51 0.36
CA LEU A 320 14.78 6.84 1.01
C LEU A 320 15.95 7.00 0.03
N ALA A 321 16.01 6.21 -1.05
CA ALA A 321 17.06 6.32 -2.07
C ALA A 321 17.12 7.71 -2.71
N LYS A 322 15.96 8.33 -2.94
CA LYS A 322 15.89 9.73 -3.41
C LYS A 322 16.43 10.69 -2.37
N VAL A 323 16.01 10.51 -1.12
CA VAL A 323 16.37 11.36 0.01
C VAL A 323 17.89 11.34 0.25
N VAL A 324 18.52 10.16 0.27
CA VAL A 324 19.97 10.05 0.51
C VAL A 324 20.81 10.57 -0.66
N SER A 325 20.25 10.60 -1.87
CA SER A 325 20.89 11.16 -3.06
C SER A 325 20.93 12.70 -3.04
N MET A 326 20.15 13.35 -2.17
CA MET A 326 20.10 14.81 -2.02
C MET A 326 20.95 15.26 -0.82
N LYS A 327 22.15 15.79 -1.08
CA LYS A 327 23.14 16.15 -0.03
C LYS A 327 22.61 17.09 1.06
N ASN A 328 21.74 18.03 0.70
CA ASN A 328 21.11 18.97 1.64
C ASN A 328 20.16 18.28 2.64
N ILE A 329 19.59 17.13 2.26
CA ILE A 329 18.70 16.34 3.10
C ILE A 329 19.47 15.24 3.81
N SER A 330 20.33 14.51 3.10
CA SER A 330 21.09 13.38 3.66
C SER A 330 22.01 13.80 4.81
N SER A 331 22.61 14.98 4.75
CA SER A 331 23.43 15.56 5.84
C SER A 331 22.64 15.87 7.12
N ARG A 332 21.31 15.92 7.04
CA ARG A 332 20.40 16.10 8.19
C ARG A 332 19.86 14.79 8.73
N ILE A 333 20.24 13.64 8.16
CA ILE A 333 19.91 12.31 8.65
C ILE A 333 21.00 11.86 9.63
N GLN A 334 20.60 11.63 10.88
CA GLN A 334 21.51 11.13 11.92
C GLN A 334 21.85 9.65 11.70
N GLU A 335 20.80 8.84 11.48
CA GLU A 335 20.87 7.39 11.34
C GLU A 335 19.59 6.87 10.70
N VAL A 336 19.71 5.75 9.99
CA VAL A 336 18.62 5.00 9.38
C VAL A 336 18.55 3.61 10.00
N TYR A 337 17.38 3.23 10.50
CA TYR A 337 17.03 1.88 10.90
C TYR A 337 16.30 1.20 9.74
N VAL A 338 16.93 0.21 9.13
CA VAL A 338 16.37 -0.55 8.01
C VAL A 338 15.83 -1.88 8.52
N VAL A 339 14.51 -2.05 8.49
CA VAL A 339 13.85 -3.31 8.78
C VAL A 339 13.69 -4.08 7.48
N GLY A 340 14.49 -5.13 7.33
CA GLY A 340 14.57 -5.91 6.11
C GLY A 340 15.97 -6.44 5.88
N GLY A 341 16.18 -7.02 4.71
CA GLY A 341 17.44 -7.64 4.34
C GLY A 341 17.66 -9.01 4.97
N HIS A 342 18.40 -9.85 4.26
CA HIS A 342 18.78 -11.19 4.71
C HIS A 342 20.26 -11.43 4.43
N ILE A 343 21.01 -11.81 5.47
CA ILE A 343 22.42 -12.19 5.37
C ILE A 343 22.48 -13.67 5.71
N SER A 344 22.52 -14.49 4.66
CA SER A 344 22.53 -15.95 4.76
C SER A 344 23.79 -16.45 5.49
N ILE A 345 23.60 -17.29 6.51
CA ILE A 345 24.67 -17.93 7.28
C ILE A 345 25.00 -19.32 6.73
N SER A 346 24.03 -20.01 6.14
CA SER A 346 24.19 -21.34 5.53
C SER A 346 23.28 -21.51 4.31
N ALA A 347 23.47 -22.58 3.55
CA ALA A 347 22.67 -22.86 2.34
C ALA A 347 21.17 -23.03 2.65
N GLU A 348 20.84 -23.50 3.85
CA GLU A 348 19.48 -23.72 4.36
C GLU A 348 18.83 -22.43 4.87
N ASP A 349 19.62 -21.41 5.17
CA ASP A 349 19.16 -20.12 5.68
C ASP A 349 18.70 -19.21 4.54
N LYS A 350 17.43 -19.39 4.16
CA LYS A 350 16.78 -18.72 3.03
C LYS A 350 16.12 -17.40 3.43
N GLY A 351 16.00 -16.52 2.44
CA GLY A 351 15.24 -15.27 2.54
C GLY A 351 13.72 -15.51 2.62
N ASN A 352 12.92 -14.45 2.42
CA ASN A 352 11.45 -14.55 2.48
C ASN A 352 10.74 -14.28 1.14
N VAL A 353 11.44 -14.05 0.02
CA VAL A 353 10.83 -13.88 -1.31
C VAL A 353 10.27 -15.22 -1.84
N PHE A 354 9.14 -15.66 -1.30
CA PHE A 354 8.60 -17.00 -1.54
C PHE A 354 7.91 -17.17 -2.89
N SER A 355 7.52 -16.08 -3.55
CA SER A 355 6.78 -16.06 -4.82
C SER A 355 7.68 -16.09 -6.05
N VAL A 356 8.99 -15.92 -5.87
CA VAL A 356 10.01 -15.97 -6.93
C VAL A 356 10.99 -17.10 -6.60
N PRO A 357 10.70 -18.36 -6.97
CA PRO A 357 11.47 -19.52 -6.51
C PRO A 357 12.96 -19.51 -6.87
N SER A 358 13.33 -18.77 -7.92
CA SER A 358 14.72 -18.56 -8.32
C SER A 358 15.51 -17.70 -7.34
N ASN A 359 14.86 -16.85 -6.54
CA ASN A 359 15.49 -15.98 -5.56
C ASN A 359 15.34 -16.51 -4.14
N GLN A 360 16.31 -17.32 -3.71
CA GLN A 360 16.22 -18.00 -2.42
C GLN A 360 16.76 -17.19 -1.24
N TYR A 361 17.46 -16.08 -1.48
CA TYR A 361 18.29 -15.42 -0.46
C TYR A 361 17.99 -13.93 -0.27
N ALA A 362 17.15 -13.32 -1.10
CA ALA A 362 16.71 -11.95 -0.87
C ALA A 362 15.59 -11.89 0.18
N GLU A 363 15.46 -10.71 0.78
CA GLU A 363 14.31 -10.33 1.59
C GLU A 363 13.43 -9.36 0.78
N PHE A 364 12.10 -9.42 0.96
CA PHE A 364 11.12 -8.67 0.17
C PHE A 364 11.42 -7.19 0.03
N ASN A 365 11.68 -6.45 1.11
CA ASN A 365 11.94 -5.00 1.01
C ASN A 365 13.17 -4.68 0.14
N MET A 366 14.20 -5.53 0.20
CA MET A 366 15.37 -5.39 -0.68
C MET A 366 15.08 -5.84 -2.11
N PHE A 367 14.24 -6.85 -2.29
CA PHE A 367 13.88 -7.38 -3.61
C PHE A 367 12.91 -6.47 -4.38
N LEU A 368 12.01 -5.77 -3.69
CA LEU A 368 10.98 -4.93 -4.29
C LEU A 368 11.55 -3.68 -4.96
N ASP A 369 12.66 -3.15 -4.44
CA ASP A 369 13.49 -2.16 -5.14
C ASP A 369 15.00 -2.37 -4.86
N PRO A 370 15.64 -3.30 -5.57
CA PRO A 370 17.05 -3.66 -5.36
C PRO A 370 18.00 -2.50 -5.63
N LEU A 371 17.65 -1.65 -6.60
CA LEU A 371 18.48 -0.51 -6.99
C LEU A 371 18.41 0.60 -5.93
N ALA A 372 17.22 0.87 -5.38
CA ALA A 372 17.09 1.76 -4.23
C ALA A 372 17.85 1.21 -3.02
N ALA A 373 17.70 -0.07 -2.72
CA ALA A 373 18.42 -0.71 -1.63
C ALA A 373 19.93 -0.56 -1.80
N LYS A 374 20.47 -0.91 -2.97
CA LYS A 374 21.88 -0.68 -3.30
C LYS A 374 22.30 0.78 -3.08
N THR A 375 21.51 1.73 -3.58
CA THR A 375 21.78 3.17 -3.45
C THR A 375 21.87 3.60 -1.98
N VAL A 376 20.95 3.14 -1.12
CA VAL A 376 20.96 3.46 0.32
C VAL A 376 22.15 2.81 1.01
N PHE A 377 22.41 1.52 0.78
CA PHE A 377 23.52 0.80 1.39
C PHE A 377 24.90 1.25 0.90
N GLU A 378 25.01 1.94 -0.23
CA GLU A 378 26.25 2.56 -0.72
C GLU A 378 26.37 4.06 -0.36
N SER A 379 25.34 4.67 0.23
CA SER A 379 25.34 6.09 0.62
C SER A 379 26.19 6.39 1.87
N ASP A 380 26.33 7.67 2.25
CA ASP A 380 27.11 8.08 3.43
C ASP A 380 26.34 8.02 4.77
N VAL A 381 25.04 7.71 4.77
CA VAL A 381 24.23 7.73 6.01
C VAL A 381 24.59 6.58 6.96
N ASN A 382 24.50 6.79 8.27
CA ASN A 382 24.70 5.69 9.23
C ASN A 382 23.51 4.72 9.16
N ILE A 383 23.78 3.42 8.98
CA ILE A 383 22.74 2.40 8.85
C ILE A 383 22.82 1.40 9.99
N THR A 384 21.67 1.15 10.60
CA THR A 384 21.40 0.01 11.46
C THR A 384 20.42 -0.93 10.76
N LEU A 385 20.90 -2.12 10.40
CA LEU A 385 20.09 -3.18 9.80
C LEU A 385 19.43 -4.02 10.88
N ILE A 386 18.13 -4.25 10.72
CA ILE A 386 17.33 -5.19 11.51
C ILE A 386 16.97 -6.34 10.56
N PRO A 387 17.85 -7.35 10.46
CA PRO A 387 17.75 -8.38 9.43
C PRO A 387 16.63 -9.37 9.72
N LEU A 388 16.17 -10.05 8.65
CA LEU A 388 15.16 -11.10 8.69
C LEU A 388 15.45 -12.18 9.74
N SER A 389 16.73 -12.53 9.93
CA SER A 389 17.15 -13.53 10.92
C SER A 389 16.78 -13.13 12.36
N THR A 390 16.86 -11.85 12.72
CA THR A 390 16.43 -11.38 14.05
C THR A 390 14.94 -11.16 14.11
N GLN A 391 14.32 -10.66 13.03
CA GLN A 391 12.87 -10.52 12.91
C GLN A 391 12.12 -11.86 13.17
N ARG A 392 12.60 -12.95 12.57
CA ARG A 392 12.03 -14.31 12.74
C ARG A 392 11.97 -14.77 14.20
N ARG A 393 12.88 -14.30 15.05
CA ARG A 393 12.93 -14.69 16.47
C ARG A 393 11.80 -14.11 17.31
N VAL A 394 11.20 -13.02 16.83
CA VAL A 394 10.10 -12.32 17.52
C VAL A 394 8.77 -12.45 16.77
N SER A 395 8.66 -13.44 15.87
CA SER A 395 7.50 -13.64 14.99
C SER A 395 6.56 -14.77 15.44
N SER A 396 6.29 -14.87 16.75
CA SER A 396 5.35 -15.87 17.31
C SER A 396 3.96 -15.29 17.55
N PHE A 397 2.97 -15.70 16.74
CA PHE A 397 1.55 -15.36 16.92
C PHE A 397 1.05 -15.76 18.31
N ALA A 398 1.30 -17.00 18.74
CA ALA A 398 0.84 -17.50 20.03
C ALA A 398 1.38 -16.65 21.20
N THR A 399 2.66 -16.26 21.14
CA THR A 399 3.28 -15.47 22.21
C THR A 399 2.76 -14.03 22.22
N VAL A 400 2.70 -13.35 21.07
CA VAL A 400 2.23 -11.96 21.03
C VAL A 400 0.75 -11.84 21.39
N ILE A 401 -0.12 -12.71 20.84
CA ILE A 401 -1.56 -12.74 21.15
C ILE A 401 -1.76 -13.08 22.63
N GLY A 402 -1.06 -14.10 23.13
CA GLY A 402 -1.13 -14.51 24.54
C GLY A 402 -0.69 -13.43 25.52
N THR A 403 0.29 -12.61 25.13
CA THR A 403 0.75 -11.46 25.94
C THR A 403 -0.30 -10.34 25.92
N LEU A 404 -0.78 -9.93 24.74
CA LEU A 404 -1.84 -8.91 24.61
C LEU A 404 -3.15 -9.29 25.31
N LEU A 405 -3.45 -10.59 25.43
CA LEU A 405 -4.63 -11.06 26.15
C LEU A 405 -4.59 -10.69 27.64
N LYS A 406 -3.39 -10.66 28.23
CA LYS A 406 -3.13 -10.33 29.64
C LYS A 406 -2.91 -8.83 29.86
N THR A 407 -2.76 -8.06 28.79
CA THR A 407 -2.57 -6.60 28.84
C THR A 407 -3.89 -5.87 29.07
N ARG A 408 -3.81 -4.70 29.72
CA ARG A 408 -4.94 -3.77 29.84
C ARG A 408 -5.56 -3.49 28.47
N LYS A 409 -6.89 -3.48 28.41
CA LYS A 409 -7.64 -3.31 27.16
C LYS A 409 -7.76 -1.83 26.81
N THR A 410 -6.92 -1.41 25.86
CA THR A 410 -7.09 -0.16 25.12
C THR A 410 -7.63 -0.47 23.72
N PRO A 411 -8.16 0.53 22.99
CA PRO A 411 -8.57 0.34 21.60
C PRO A 411 -7.45 -0.21 20.71
N GLU A 412 -6.20 0.21 20.92
CA GLU A 412 -5.07 -0.28 20.11
C GLU A 412 -4.71 -1.72 20.43
N VAL A 413 -4.82 -2.15 21.70
CA VAL A 413 -4.67 -3.56 22.08
C VAL A 413 -5.77 -4.39 21.42
N LEU A 414 -7.03 -3.98 21.52
CA LEU A 414 -8.16 -4.72 20.94
C LEU A 414 -8.03 -4.84 19.43
N PHE A 415 -7.70 -3.75 18.74
CA PHE A 415 -7.46 -3.75 17.30
C PHE A 415 -6.29 -4.67 16.93
N SER A 416 -5.15 -4.52 17.62
CA SER A 416 -3.96 -5.34 17.38
C SER A 416 -4.24 -6.82 17.60
N GLN A 417 -5.00 -7.17 18.63
CA GLN A 417 -5.43 -8.55 18.88
C GLN A 417 -6.30 -9.09 17.75
N HIS A 418 -7.27 -8.30 17.29
CA HIS A 418 -8.17 -8.72 16.21
C HIS A 418 -7.43 -8.94 14.89
N LEU A 419 -6.51 -8.03 14.55
CA LEU A 419 -5.66 -8.16 13.37
C LEU A 419 -4.75 -9.40 13.48
N LEU A 420 -4.01 -9.55 14.57
CA LEU A 420 -3.09 -10.68 14.75
C LEU A 420 -3.82 -12.04 14.78
N SER A 421 -4.97 -12.13 15.43
CA SER A 421 -5.79 -13.35 15.40
C SER A 421 -6.35 -13.65 14.00
N THR A 422 -6.69 -12.61 13.22
CA THR A 422 -7.14 -12.78 11.83
C THR A 422 -6.02 -13.33 10.96
N LEU A 423 -4.81 -12.78 11.08
CA LEU A 423 -3.62 -13.25 10.36
C LEU A 423 -3.23 -14.70 10.73
N ASP A 424 -3.22 -15.02 12.02
CA ASP A 424 -2.92 -16.40 12.50
C ASP A 424 -3.96 -17.40 11.97
N ARG A 425 -5.24 -17.04 12.03
CA ARG A 425 -6.32 -17.88 11.48
C ARG A 425 -6.17 -18.08 9.97
N LEU A 426 -5.90 -17.01 9.22
CA LEU A 426 -5.68 -17.08 7.76
C LEU A 426 -4.51 -18.01 7.41
N LYS A 427 -3.41 -17.88 8.14
CA LYS A 427 -2.22 -18.74 8.01
C LYS A 427 -2.56 -20.22 8.22
N GLN A 428 -3.42 -20.54 9.17
CA GLN A 428 -3.80 -21.93 9.49
C GLN A 428 -4.76 -22.54 8.46
N ILE A 429 -5.70 -21.76 7.92
CA ILE A 429 -6.79 -22.31 7.09
C ILE A 429 -6.53 -22.24 5.58
N ASN A 430 -5.56 -21.45 5.13
CA ASN A 430 -5.33 -21.25 3.70
C ASN A 430 -3.84 -21.07 3.39
N ASN A 431 -3.31 -22.00 2.58
CA ASN A 431 -1.90 -22.02 2.18
C ASN A 431 -1.42 -20.74 1.48
N ARG A 432 -2.32 -19.93 0.89
CA ARG A 432 -1.96 -18.63 0.33
C ARG A 432 -1.37 -17.69 1.39
N TYR A 433 -1.78 -17.82 2.65
CA TYR A 433 -1.38 -16.96 3.76
C TYR A 433 -0.36 -17.63 4.71
N HIS A 434 0.36 -18.65 4.27
CA HIS A 434 1.27 -19.39 5.16
C HIS A 434 2.41 -18.52 5.76
N HIS A 435 2.72 -17.38 5.13
CA HIS A 435 3.83 -16.48 5.45
C HIS A 435 3.44 -15.25 6.30
N MET A 436 2.22 -15.18 6.84
CA MET A 436 1.74 -14.00 7.59
C MET A 436 2.57 -13.66 8.84
N ASP A 437 3.42 -14.58 9.32
CA ASP A 437 4.36 -14.32 10.42
C ASP A 437 5.45 -13.31 10.04
N THR A 438 5.74 -13.09 8.76
CA THR A 438 6.74 -12.08 8.33
C THR A 438 6.39 -10.68 8.84
N PHE A 439 5.10 -10.34 8.91
CA PHE A 439 4.62 -9.03 9.36
C PHE A 439 4.82 -8.79 10.86
N LEU A 440 4.99 -9.84 11.68
CA LEU A 440 5.26 -9.66 13.11
C LEU A 440 6.67 -9.13 13.36
N GLY A 441 7.61 -9.50 12.49
CA GLY A 441 9.01 -9.09 12.53
C GLY A 441 9.21 -7.59 12.28
N GLU A 442 8.31 -6.97 11.51
CA GLU A 442 8.40 -5.56 11.10
C GLU A 442 8.22 -4.58 12.27
N ILE A 443 7.56 -5.03 13.34
CA ILE A 443 7.36 -4.25 14.57
C ILE A 443 8.70 -4.02 15.31
N LEU A 444 9.66 -4.93 15.15
CA LEU A 444 10.92 -4.95 15.92
C LEU A 444 11.69 -3.64 15.81
N GLY A 445 11.71 -3.01 14.63
CA GLY A 445 12.45 -1.76 14.45
C GLY A 445 11.92 -0.60 15.27
N ALA A 446 10.60 -0.48 15.40
CA ALA A 446 9.98 0.52 16.26
C ALA A 446 10.32 0.29 17.74
N VAL A 447 10.29 -0.97 18.20
CA VAL A 447 10.61 -1.32 19.60
C VAL A 447 12.09 -1.07 19.92
N VAL A 448 13.01 -1.48 19.03
CA VAL A 448 14.45 -1.24 19.18
C VAL A 448 14.78 0.25 19.16
N LEU A 449 14.11 1.03 18.31
CA LEU A 449 14.31 2.47 18.22
C LEU A 449 13.85 3.20 19.50
N ALA A 450 12.77 2.73 20.15
CA ALA A 450 12.18 3.35 21.33
C ALA A 450 12.81 2.91 22.66
N ASP A 451 13.49 1.76 22.72
CA ASP A 451 14.06 1.18 23.94
C ASP A 451 15.31 1.91 24.45
N LYS A 452 15.11 3.08 25.06
CA LYS A 452 16.19 3.87 25.71
C LYS A 452 16.82 3.15 26.90
N SER A 453 16.08 2.27 27.58
CA SER A 453 16.53 1.56 28.78
C SER A 453 17.36 0.31 28.48
N LEU A 454 17.58 -0.03 27.20
CA LEU A 454 18.27 -1.24 26.75
C LEU A 454 17.69 -2.51 27.38
N THR A 455 16.37 -2.50 27.62
CA THR A 455 15.64 -3.64 28.21
C THR A 455 15.66 -4.85 27.27
N LEU A 456 15.68 -4.63 25.96
CA LEU A 456 15.85 -5.66 24.93
C LEU A 456 17.24 -6.30 24.93
N LYS A 457 18.22 -5.71 25.63
CA LYS A 457 19.64 -6.13 25.59
C LYS A 457 20.13 -6.38 24.15
N PRO A 458 19.93 -5.43 23.21
CA PRO A 458 20.24 -5.65 21.81
C PRO A 458 21.73 -5.91 21.62
N LYS A 459 22.07 -6.95 20.86
CA LYS A 459 23.44 -7.22 20.42
C LYS A 459 23.61 -6.77 18.99
N PHE A 460 24.69 -6.05 18.73
CA PHE A 460 25.02 -5.54 17.41
C PHE A 460 26.36 -6.11 16.94
N GLU A 461 26.42 -6.43 15.65
CA GLU A 461 27.64 -6.75 14.91
C GLU A 461 27.87 -5.66 13.86
N VAL A 462 29.10 -5.51 13.38
CA VAL A 462 29.40 -4.66 12.22
C VAL A 462 29.96 -5.54 11.13
N LYS A 463 29.38 -5.48 9.93
CA LYS A 463 29.87 -6.23 8.76
C LYS A 463 29.94 -5.33 7.53
N PRO A 464 30.94 -5.52 6.65
CA PRO A 464 30.99 -4.85 5.37
C PRO A 464 30.02 -5.55 4.40
N ILE A 465 28.91 -4.90 4.05
CA ILE A 465 27.86 -5.51 3.22
C ILE A 465 27.58 -4.69 1.97
N LYS A 466 27.03 -5.35 0.95
CA LYS A 466 26.49 -4.74 -0.26
C LYS A 466 25.21 -5.44 -0.71
N VAL A 467 24.38 -4.74 -1.47
CA VAL A 467 23.15 -5.28 -2.07
C VAL A 467 23.39 -5.57 -3.55
N LEU A 468 22.96 -6.75 -4.02
CA LEU A 468 22.99 -7.09 -5.44
C LEU A 468 21.78 -6.49 -6.17
N ALA A 469 22.04 -5.81 -7.29
CA ALA A 469 21.02 -5.17 -8.13
C ALA A 469 21.51 -5.13 -9.59
N SER A 470 21.71 -6.31 -10.18
CA SER A 470 22.19 -6.46 -11.57
C SER A 470 21.06 -6.46 -12.59
N GLY A 471 19.81 -6.56 -12.13
CA GLY A 471 18.65 -6.77 -12.98
C GLY A 471 18.30 -8.24 -13.18
N ASP A 472 18.95 -9.15 -12.48
CA ASP A 472 18.62 -10.58 -12.46
C ASP A 472 17.73 -10.89 -11.25
N GLU A 473 16.45 -11.21 -11.51
CA GLU A 473 15.47 -11.51 -10.46
C GLU A 473 15.90 -12.67 -9.55
N SER A 474 16.79 -13.58 -9.97
CA SER A 474 17.26 -14.68 -9.14
C SER A 474 18.24 -14.27 -8.02
N SER A 475 18.85 -13.08 -8.14
CA SER A 475 19.90 -12.61 -7.23
C SER A 475 19.70 -11.18 -6.72
N ASP A 476 18.88 -10.39 -7.40
CA ASP A 476 18.52 -9.03 -7.01
C ASP A 476 17.94 -8.98 -5.59
N GLY A 477 18.32 -7.95 -4.82
CA GLY A 477 17.91 -7.75 -3.43
C GLY A 477 18.70 -8.57 -2.41
N LYS A 478 19.57 -9.50 -2.85
CA LYS A 478 20.42 -10.27 -1.94
C LYS A 478 21.47 -9.36 -1.29
N ILE A 479 21.60 -9.45 0.04
CA ILE A 479 22.70 -8.84 0.79
C ILE A 479 23.85 -9.83 0.87
N VAL A 480 25.06 -9.39 0.54
CA VAL A 480 26.29 -10.19 0.66
C VAL A 480 27.34 -9.44 1.46
N VAL A 481 28.14 -10.19 2.22
CA VAL A 481 29.33 -9.65 2.88
C VAL A 481 30.43 -9.48 1.83
N ASP A 482 30.98 -8.27 1.71
CA ASP A 482 32.06 -7.94 0.77
C ASP A 482 33.14 -7.14 1.51
N GLU A 483 34.21 -7.82 1.93
CA GLU A 483 35.33 -7.22 2.67
C GLU A 483 36.08 -6.13 1.89
N LYS A 484 35.96 -6.07 0.56
CA LYS A 484 36.69 -5.12 -0.28
C LYS A 484 35.89 -3.86 -0.56
N ASN A 485 34.62 -4.02 -0.92
CA ASN A 485 33.77 -2.94 -1.41
C ASN A 485 32.48 -2.74 -0.60
N GLY A 486 32.24 -3.56 0.43
CA GLY A 486 31.05 -3.47 1.27
C GLY A 486 31.14 -2.30 2.24
N LYS A 487 30.00 -1.66 2.48
CA LYS A 487 29.88 -0.62 3.49
C LYS A 487 29.77 -1.26 4.87
N LEU A 488 30.50 -0.73 5.85
CA LEU A 488 30.34 -1.14 7.25
C LEU A 488 28.94 -0.73 7.75
N VAL A 489 28.13 -1.73 8.07
CA VAL A 489 26.77 -1.55 8.58
C VAL A 489 26.64 -2.20 9.95
N ARG A 490 25.98 -1.49 10.88
CA ARG A 490 25.62 -2.04 12.18
C ARG A 490 24.42 -2.97 12.01
N ILE A 491 24.52 -4.21 12.44
CA ILE A 491 23.51 -5.25 12.25
C ILE A 491 23.03 -5.72 13.62
N LEU A 492 21.73 -5.64 13.87
CA LEU A 492 21.12 -6.25 15.04
C LEU A 492 21.19 -7.77 14.90
N SER A 493 21.94 -8.46 15.76
CA SER A 493 22.11 -9.91 15.69
C SER A 493 21.26 -10.66 16.72
N ASN A 494 20.86 -10.00 17.82
CA ASN A 494 20.06 -10.62 18.87
C ASN A 494 19.30 -9.59 19.72
N VAL A 495 18.16 -10.00 20.27
CA VAL A 495 17.37 -9.32 21.30
C VAL A 495 16.82 -10.33 22.31
N ASP A 496 16.45 -9.86 23.50
CA ASP A 496 15.67 -10.64 24.47
C ASP A 496 14.19 -10.73 24.01
N GLU A 497 13.79 -11.91 23.55
CA GLU A 497 12.46 -12.16 22.97
C GLU A 497 11.33 -11.95 23.98
N ASN A 498 11.52 -12.34 25.25
CA ASN A 498 10.51 -12.15 26.28
C ASN A 498 10.38 -10.67 26.66
N ALA A 499 11.50 -9.96 26.75
CA ALA A 499 11.49 -8.51 26.93
C ALA A 499 10.76 -7.80 25.79
N TYR A 500 10.97 -8.25 24.54
CA TYR A 500 10.30 -7.70 23.36
C TYR A 500 8.76 -7.78 23.45
N TYR A 501 8.19 -8.98 23.67
CA TYR A 501 6.74 -9.12 23.71
C TYR A 501 6.11 -8.33 24.86
N ASN A 502 6.79 -8.29 26.02
CA ASN A 502 6.34 -7.52 27.16
C ASN A 502 6.39 -6.00 26.91
N LEU A 503 7.47 -5.49 26.32
CA LEU A 503 7.59 -4.07 25.98
C LEU A 503 6.53 -3.63 24.97
N TYR A 504 6.34 -4.43 23.91
CA TYR A 504 5.31 -4.17 22.92
C TYR A 504 3.92 -4.10 23.56
N ALA A 505 3.53 -5.18 24.26
CA ALA A 505 2.20 -5.28 24.84
C ALA A 505 1.95 -4.20 25.92
N ASN A 506 2.91 -3.99 26.84
CA ASN A 506 2.78 -2.97 27.88
C ASN A 506 2.62 -1.57 27.30
N LYS A 507 3.31 -1.26 26.21
CA LYS A 507 3.20 0.05 25.56
C LYS A 507 1.84 0.24 24.89
N LEU A 508 1.31 -0.79 24.22
CA LEU A 508 -0.05 -0.73 23.68
C LEU A 508 -1.11 -0.59 24.79
N GLY A 509 -0.92 -1.25 25.93
CA GLY A 509 -1.82 -1.18 27.09
C GLY A 509 -1.77 0.12 27.90
N ASP A 510 -0.88 1.05 27.55
CA ASP A 510 -0.70 2.33 28.26
C ASP A 510 -1.91 3.26 28.05
N GLN A 511 -2.62 3.65 29.11
CA GLN A 511 -3.83 4.45 28.99
C GLN A 511 -3.57 5.96 28.81
N TYR A 512 -2.35 6.43 29.12
CA TYR A 512 -2.04 7.87 29.06
C TYR A 512 -1.90 8.41 27.65
N GLN A 513 -1.62 7.53 26.69
CA GLN A 513 -1.46 7.87 25.28
C GLN A 513 -2.30 6.88 24.45
N SER A 514 -3.62 6.91 24.64
CA SER A 514 -4.58 6.06 23.93
C SER A 514 -5.46 6.87 22.98
N ALA A 515 -6.25 6.17 22.17
CA ALA A 515 -7.14 6.72 21.18
C ALA A 515 -8.05 7.82 21.75
N LYS A 516 -8.21 8.89 20.98
CA LYS A 516 -9.21 9.94 21.18
C LYS A 516 -10.60 9.50 20.78
N ILE A 517 -10.69 8.60 19.81
CA ILE A 517 -11.92 7.99 19.33
C ILE A 517 -11.61 6.54 18.97
N ALA A 518 -12.25 5.56 19.61
CA ALA A 518 -11.77 4.18 19.60
C ALA A 518 -12.11 3.41 18.31
N SER A 519 -13.23 3.72 17.68
CA SER A 519 -13.74 2.97 16.52
C SER A 519 -14.75 3.74 15.70
N PHE A 520 -15.06 3.24 14.50
CA PHE A 520 -16.15 3.74 13.68
C PHE A 520 -17.52 3.61 14.35
N GLU A 521 -17.72 2.57 15.17
CA GLU A 521 -18.96 2.38 15.92
C GLU A 521 -19.13 3.46 17.02
N GLU A 522 -18.07 3.79 17.75
CA GLU A 522 -18.08 4.93 18.68
C GLU A 522 -18.36 6.24 17.94
N GLN A 523 -17.68 6.47 16.82
CA GLN A 523 -17.86 7.66 16.00
C GLN A 523 -19.30 7.80 15.49
N THR A 524 -19.88 6.70 15.00
CA THR A 524 -21.25 6.65 14.51
C THR A 524 -22.26 6.97 15.61
N ARG A 525 -22.04 6.44 16.83
CA ARG A 525 -22.87 6.77 17.99
C ARG A 525 -22.83 8.26 18.30
N ASN A 526 -21.64 8.87 18.24
CA ASN A 526 -21.43 10.31 18.46
C ASN A 526 -22.10 11.18 17.39
N TRP A 527 -22.13 10.75 16.13
CA TRP A 527 -22.79 11.51 15.06
C TRP A 527 -24.31 11.31 15.00
N SER A 528 -24.84 10.26 15.65
CA SER A 528 -26.27 9.92 15.62
C SER A 528 -27.06 10.50 16.80
N HIS A 529 -26.39 10.86 17.90
CA HIS A 529 -27.04 11.33 19.13
C HIS A 529 -26.44 12.69 19.58
N PRO A 530 -27.25 13.56 20.20
CA PRO A 530 -26.72 14.77 20.83
C PRO A 530 -25.87 14.36 22.05
N HIS A 531 -24.65 14.87 22.14
CA HIS A 531 -23.81 14.70 23.33
C HIS A 531 -23.98 15.88 24.29
N ASP A 532 -24.20 15.58 25.57
CA ASP A 532 -24.06 16.55 26.65
C ASP A 532 -22.57 16.82 26.87
N ASP A 533 -22.09 17.99 26.46
CA ASP A 533 -20.70 18.49 26.56
C ASP A 533 -20.20 18.69 28.02
N LYS A 534 -20.61 17.87 28.99
CA LYS A 534 -20.26 18.04 30.41
C LYS A 534 -19.07 17.23 30.91
N THR A 535 -18.49 16.34 30.11
CA THR A 535 -17.40 15.45 30.57
C THR A 535 -16.03 15.68 29.93
N ASN A 536 -15.88 16.65 29.02
CA ASN A 536 -14.57 17.04 28.46
C ASN A 536 -14.05 18.41 28.94
N GLN A 537 -14.74 19.05 29.90
CA GLN A 537 -14.21 20.21 30.63
C GLN A 537 -13.33 19.77 31.81
N GLU A 538 -12.18 19.15 31.52
CA GLU A 538 -11.03 19.31 32.41
C GLU A 538 -9.80 19.66 31.58
N LYS A 539 -9.22 20.82 31.92
CA LYS A 539 -7.97 21.44 31.43
C LYS A 539 -8.08 22.43 30.26
N SER A 540 -9.02 23.37 30.35
CA SER A 540 -8.71 24.76 30.00
C SER A 540 -8.82 25.60 31.28
N VAL A 541 -7.69 26.12 31.76
CA VAL A 541 -7.66 27.10 32.86
C VAL A 541 -8.09 28.45 32.28
N PRO A 542 -9.06 29.18 32.87
CA PRO A 542 -9.40 30.52 32.42
C PRO A 542 -8.28 31.49 32.82
N SER A 543 -7.73 32.19 31.85
CA SER A 543 -6.92 33.37 32.07
C SER A 543 -7.80 34.49 32.64
N ASN A 544 -7.69 34.77 33.94
CA ASN A 544 -8.19 35.99 34.55
C ASN A 544 -7.02 36.96 34.73
N GLY A 545 -7.23 38.20 34.26
CA GLY A 545 -6.65 39.45 34.78
C GLY A 545 -5.18 39.69 34.48
#